data_AF-A0A4R0ZX67-F1
#
_entry.id   AF-A0A4R0ZX67-F1
#
_cell.length_a   1.000
_cell.length_b   1.000
_cell.length_c   1.000
_cell.angle_alpha   90.00
_cell.angle_beta   90.00
_cell.angle_gamma   90.00
#
_symmetry.space_group_name_H-M   'P 1'
#
loop_
_entity.id
_entity.type
_entity.pdbx_description
1 polymer ?
#
loop_
_entity_poly.entity_id
_entity_poly.type
_entity_poly.pdbx_seq_one_letter_code
_entity_poly.pdbx_strand_id
1 'polypeptide(L)'
;MRFLSSNEADWERRHPVTLLFFLLVHLYVLTYLNDSIWLLLGLFGLLLMERRFPLAMLGVILAFLLISLAPFVLGWRISLGGVTNQLIPLATFLFGMIWVNRFMRLERLLPFLNKWPRSTRLLYGGWALVPTMERAVRLSLASHPRRDWQEAVVVGIDSQRLEPVYVTNRMRRFERHDWGQCLVLASFGATAAMVTPVVWLLYPYLTKGGVRDALVILGRRT
;
A
#
# COMPACT_ATOMS: atom_id res chain seq x y z
N MET A 1 1.35 22.21 9.61
CA MET A 1 0.06 21.84 8.98
C MET A 1 0.09 20.35 8.70
N ARG A 2 -0.86 19.56 9.22
CA ARG A 2 -0.84 18.07 9.18
C ARG A 2 -2.01 17.61 8.31
N PHE A 3 -1.75 17.26 7.05
CA PHE A 3 -2.80 17.27 6.02
C PHE A 3 -3.63 15.99 5.86
N LEU A 4 -3.16 14.80 6.25
CA LEU A 4 -3.96 13.56 6.14
C LEU A 4 -3.53 12.60 7.27
N SER A 5 -4.38 12.38 8.30
CA SER A 5 -4.13 11.34 9.31
C SER A 5 -4.66 10.00 8.78
N SER A 6 -3.91 8.92 8.98
CA SER A 6 -4.07 7.69 8.18
C SER A 6 -5.41 6.99 8.42
N ASN A 7 -6.17 6.82 7.32
CA ASN A 7 -7.32 5.92 7.16
C ASN A 7 -7.00 4.43 7.36
N GLU A 8 -5.80 4.08 7.83
CA GLU A 8 -5.34 2.72 8.05
C GLU A 8 -6.35 1.95 8.92
N ALA A 9 -6.86 2.56 9.99
CA ALA A 9 -7.85 1.95 10.88
C ALA A 9 -9.22 1.65 10.21
N ASP A 10 -9.64 2.46 9.22
CA ASP A 10 -10.90 2.23 8.48
C ASP A 10 -10.72 1.10 7.46
N TRP A 11 -9.60 1.11 6.73
CA TRP A 11 -9.19 0.01 5.85
C TRP A 11 -8.97 -1.28 6.63
N GLU A 12 -8.53 -1.16 7.87
CA GLU A 12 -8.34 -2.27 8.78
C GLU A 12 -9.66 -2.95 9.21
N ARG A 13 -10.80 -2.32 8.99
CA ARG A 13 -12.12 -2.88 9.36
C ARG A 13 -12.87 -3.48 8.17
N ARG A 14 -12.37 -3.29 6.95
CA ARG A 14 -13.02 -3.78 5.73
C ARG A 14 -12.92 -5.29 5.59
N HIS A 15 -13.94 -5.88 4.96
CA HIS A 15 -13.97 -7.31 4.70
C HIS A 15 -12.80 -7.73 3.78
N PRO A 16 -12.13 -8.88 4.03
CA PRO A 16 -11.02 -9.34 3.20
C PRO A 16 -11.35 -9.45 1.70
N VAL A 17 -12.59 -9.79 1.35
CA VAL A 17 -13.06 -9.84 -0.07
C VAL A 17 -13.06 -8.46 -0.70
N THR A 18 -13.51 -7.43 0.01
CA THR A 18 -13.50 -6.05 -0.48
C THR A 18 -12.06 -5.55 -0.65
N LEU A 19 -11.18 -5.94 0.27
CA LEU A 19 -9.74 -5.67 0.18
C LEU A 19 -9.14 -6.35 -1.07
N LEU A 20 -9.43 -7.64 -1.29
CA LEU A 20 -8.99 -8.36 -2.48
C LEU A 20 -9.53 -7.72 -3.77
N PHE A 21 -10.80 -7.36 -3.78
CA PHE A 21 -11.43 -6.68 -4.92
C PHE A 21 -10.74 -5.34 -5.21
N PHE A 22 -10.46 -4.53 -4.19
CA PHE A 22 -9.67 -3.31 -4.34
C PHE A 22 -8.29 -3.59 -4.93
N LEU A 23 -7.57 -4.61 -4.46
CA LEU A 23 -6.25 -4.96 -4.99
C LEU A 23 -6.32 -5.37 -6.47
N LEU A 24 -7.33 -6.15 -6.85
CA LEU A 24 -7.52 -6.57 -8.25
C LEU A 24 -7.83 -5.37 -9.16
N VAL A 25 -8.74 -4.50 -8.74
CA VAL A 25 -9.05 -3.26 -9.49
C VAL A 25 -7.83 -2.35 -9.53
N HIS A 26 -7.06 -2.26 -8.44
CA HIS A 26 -5.82 -1.49 -8.41
C HIS A 26 -4.81 -1.99 -9.43
N LEU A 27 -4.56 -3.31 -9.44
CA LEU A 27 -3.65 -3.92 -10.40
C LEU A 27 -4.12 -3.72 -11.83
N TYR A 28 -5.43 -3.83 -12.08
CA TYR A 28 -6.02 -3.52 -13.39
C TYR A 28 -5.79 -2.06 -13.80
N VAL A 29 -6.00 -1.10 -12.89
CA VAL A 29 -5.72 0.31 -13.16
C VAL A 29 -4.24 0.53 -13.44
N LEU A 30 -3.35 -0.07 -12.65
CA LEU A 30 -1.91 0.05 -12.88
C LEU A 30 -1.49 -0.57 -14.21
N THR A 31 -2.03 -1.71 -14.63
CA THR A 31 -1.61 -2.36 -15.88
C THR A 31 -2.21 -1.71 -17.11
N TYR A 32 -3.45 -1.22 -17.02
CA TYR A 32 -4.16 -0.66 -18.16
C TYR A 32 -3.92 0.85 -18.36
N LEU A 33 -3.58 1.58 -17.28
CA LEU A 33 -3.31 3.01 -17.30
C LEU A 33 -1.84 3.34 -16.95
N ASN A 34 -0.93 2.37 -17.06
CA ASN A 34 0.51 2.52 -16.78
C ASN A 34 1.19 3.60 -17.64
N ASP A 35 0.73 3.83 -18.87
CA ASP A 35 1.27 4.85 -19.78
C ASP A 35 0.81 6.27 -19.43
N SER A 36 -0.10 6.43 -18.46
CA SER A 36 -0.66 7.73 -18.11
C SER A 36 0.28 8.56 -17.23
N ILE A 37 0.83 9.63 -17.80
CA ILE A 37 1.60 10.64 -17.05
C ILE A 37 0.78 11.25 -15.90
N TRP A 38 -0.53 11.43 -16.09
CA TRP A 38 -1.41 11.97 -15.05
C TRP A 38 -1.53 11.04 -13.84
N LEU A 39 -1.57 9.72 -14.07
CA LEU A 39 -1.57 8.74 -13.00
C LEU A 39 -0.24 8.78 -12.23
N LEU A 40 0.89 8.85 -12.94
CA LEU A 40 2.21 8.96 -12.35
C LEU A 40 2.39 10.23 -11.51
N LEU A 41 2.01 11.39 -12.05
CA LEU A 41 2.07 12.67 -11.35
C LEU A 41 1.15 12.69 -10.13
N GLY A 42 -0.05 12.10 -10.25
CA GLY A 42 -0.98 11.95 -9.13
C GLY A 42 -0.40 11.08 -8.01
N LEU A 43 0.20 9.94 -8.35
CA LEU A 43 0.86 9.04 -7.40
C LEU A 43 2.04 9.72 -6.70
N PHE A 44 2.90 10.37 -7.48
CA PHE A 44 4.05 11.10 -6.94
C PHE A 44 3.61 12.25 -6.02
N GLY A 45 2.64 13.05 -6.45
CA GLY A 45 2.08 14.15 -5.67
C GLY A 45 1.45 13.66 -4.36
N LEU A 46 0.66 12.58 -4.40
CA LEU A 46 0.07 12.00 -3.20
C LEU A 46 1.12 11.48 -2.23
N LEU A 47 2.12 10.75 -2.73
CA LEU A 47 3.21 10.23 -1.90
C LEU A 47 3.96 11.39 -1.20
N LEU A 48 4.24 12.49 -1.91
CA LEU A 48 4.87 13.67 -1.31
C LEU A 48 3.99 14.39 -0.28
N MET A 49 2.68 14.48 -0.52
CA MET A 49 1.75 15.15 0.39
C MET A 49 1.43 14.34 1.64
N GLU A 50 1.75 13.04 1.65
CA GLU A 50 1.39 12.16 2.75
C GLU A 50 2.25 12.36 4.01
N ARG A 51 1.56 12.46 5.15
CA ARG A 51 2.10 12.73 6.50
C ARG A 51 3.25 11.82 6.97
N ARG A 52 3.29 10.57 6.51
CA ARG A 52 4.27 9.56 6.93
C ARG A 52 5.22 9.18 5.79
N PHE A 53 5.63 10.14 4.95
CA PHE A 53 6.59 9.83 3.88
C PHE A 53 7.90 9.34 4.53
N PRO A 54 8.21 8.03 4.48
CA PRO A 54 9.40 7.52 5.14
C PRO A 54 10.62 8.06 4.37
N LEU A 55 11.67 8.47 5.07
CA LEU A 55 12.95 8.83 4.43
C LEU A 55 13.47 7.70 3.51
N ALA A 56 13.14 6.45 3.85
CA ALA A 56 13.40 5.29 3.00
C ALA A 56 12.69 5.35 1.63
N MET A 57 11.46 5.87 1.54
CA MET A 57 10.81 6.10 0.24
C MET A 57 11.50 7.19 -0.56
N LEU A 58 12.07 8.21 0.11
CA LEU A 58 12.91 9.21 -0.56
C LEU A 58 14.13 8.53 -1.18
N GLY A 59 14.76 7.62 -0.45
CA GLY A 59 15.84 6.76 -0.97
C GLY A 59 15.41 5.93 -2.17
N VAL A 60 14.21 5.32 -2.16
CA VAL A 60 13.67 4.57 -3.31
C VAL A 60 13.43 5.47 -4.52
N ILE A 61 12.87 6.67 -4.33
CA ILE A 61 12.68 7.65 -5.41
C ILE A 61 14.03 8.08 -5.98
N LEU A 62 15.00 8.37 -5.11
CA LEU A 62 16.32 8.84 -5.50
C LEU A 62 17.12 7.73 -6.21
N ALA A 63 17.04 6.49 -5.73
CA ALA A 63 17.59 5.31 -6.38
C ALA A 63 16.93 5.06 -7.75
N PHE A 64 15.61 5.15 -7.83
CA PHE A 64 14.89 5.02 -9.10
C PHE A 64 15.32 6.10 -10.10
N LEU A 65 15.48 7.35 -9.65
CA LEU A 65 15.93 8.46 -10.49
C LEU A 65 17.37 8.26 -10.97
N LEU A 66 18.27 7.79 -10.10
CA LEU A 66 19.65 7.45 -10.47
C LEU A 66 19.72 6.30 -11.48
N ILE A 67 18.96 5.22 -11.27
CA ILE A 67 18.87 4.09 -12.22
C ILE A 67 18.29 4.56 -13.55
N SER A 68 17.27 5.43 -13.51
CA SER A 68 16.64 6.00 -14.70
C SER A 68 17.59 6.89 -15.50
N LEU A 69 18.53 7.58 -14.83
CA LEU A 69 19.54 8.43 -15.45
C LEU A 69 20.81 7.69 -15.88
N ALA A 70 21.06 6.49 -15.33
CA ALA A 70 22.25 5.70 -15.62
C ALA A 70 22.53 5.47 -17.13
N PRO A 71 21.52 5.21 -17.99
CA PRO A 71 21.73 5.07 -19.42
C PRO A 71 22.34 6.32 -20.08
N PHE A 72 21.96 7.52 -19.62
CA PHE A 72 22.48 8.79 -20.14
C PHE A 72 23.91 9.05 -19.66
N VAL A 73 24.20 8.77 -18.39
CA VAL A 73 25.53 8.96 -17.80
C VAL A 73 26.56 8.02 -18.43
N LEU A 74 26.16 6.79 -18.77
CA LEU A 74 27.04 5.79 -19.40
C LEU A 74 27.18 5.97 -20.93
N GLY A 75 26.56 7.01 -21.52
CA GLY A 75 26.67 7.30 -22.95
C GLY A 75 26.00 6.28 -23.86
N TRP A 76 25.02 5.51 -23.36
CA TRP A 76 24.24 4.60 -24.19
C TRP A 76 23.41 5.41 -25.20
N ARG A 77 23.55 5.08 -26.49
CA ARG A 77 22.73 5.65 -27.58
C ARG A 77 21.33 5.04 -27.56
N ILE A 78 20.52 5.41 -26.58
CA ILE A 78 19.12 4.99 -26.49
C ILE A 78 18.23 6.19 -26.84
N SER A 79 17.14 5.93 -27.58
CA SER A 79 16.16 6.96 -27.89
C SER A 79 15.45 7.42 -26.61
N LEU A 80 15.31 8.74 -26.43
CA LEU A 80 14.55 9.34 -25.31
C LEU A 80 13.12 8.79 -25.24
N GLY A 81 12.49 8.53 -26.40
CA GLY A 81 11.17 7.90 -26.49
C GLY A 81 11.15 6.47 -25.95
N GLY A 82 12.16 5.66 -26.27
CA GLY A 82 12.26 4.29 -25.76
C GLY A 82 12.47 4.23 -24.24
N VAL A 83 13.30 5.14 -23.71
CA VAL A 83 13.52 5.25 -22.25
C VAL A 83 12.23 5.68 -21.53
N THR A 84 11.56 6.72 -22.02
CA THR A 84 10.32 7.23 -21.39
C THR A 84 9.18 6.23 -21.44
N ASN A 85 9.00 5.53 -22.56
CA ASN A 85 7.97 4.49 -22.72
C ASN A 85 8.17 3.27 -21.79
N GLN A 86 9.37 3.07 -21.26
CA GLN A 86 9.64 2.00 -20.28
C GLN A 86 9.61 2.53 -18.84
N LEU A 87 10.16 3.72 -18.62
CA LEU A 87 10.23 4.33 -17.29
C LEU A 87 8.86 4.73 -16.75
N ILE A 88 7.98 5.29 -17.58
CA ILE A 88 6.65 5.75 -17.12
C ILE A 88 5.82 4.56 -16.61
N PRO A 89 5.69 3.44 -17.35
CA PRO A 89 4.98 2.27 -16.84
C PRO A 89 5.61 1.65 -15.60
N LEU A 90 6.94 1.54 -15.59
CA LEU A 90 7.68 0.98 -14.46
C LEU A 90 7.51 1.84 -13.20
N ALA A 91 7.66 3.16 -13.33
CA ALA A 91 7.47 4.09 -12.23
C ALA A 91 6.04 4.05 -11.70
N THR A 92 5.05 4.05 -12.61
CA THR A 92 3.63 3.99 -12.25
C THR A 92 3.31 2.71 -11.50
N PHE A 93 3.84 1.57 -11.95
CA PHE A 93 3.67 0.30 -11.27
C PHE A 93 4.33 0.29 -9.88
N LEU A 94 5.60 0.69 -9.79
CA LEU A 94 6.33 0.71 -8.52
C LEU A 94 5.70 1.67 -7.51
N PHE A 95 5.41 2.91 -7.89
CA PHE A 95 4.78 3.87 -7.00
C PHE A 95 3.35 3.49 -6.64
N GLY A 96 2.60 2.88 -7.57
CA GLY A 96 1.29 2.31 -7.30
C GLY A 96 1.32 1.20 -6.26
N MET A 97 2.25 0.26 -6.38
CA MET A 97 2.44 -0.82 -5.41
C MET A 97 2.90 -0.29 -4.04
N ILE A 98 3.81 0.68 -4.02
CA ILE A 98 4.24 1.37 -2.80
C ILE A 98 3.05 2.06 -2.12
N TRP A 99 2.19 2.72 -2.89
CA TRP A 99 1.01 3.39 -2.40
C TRP A 99 -0.03 2.42 -1.83
N VAL A 100 -0.31 1.28 -2.47
CA VAL A 100 -1.25 0.27 -1.93
C VAL A 100 -0.74 -0.39 -0.66
N ASN A 101 0.56 -0.70 -0.59
CA ASN A 101 1.17 -1.33 0.59
C ASN A 101 0.98 -0.49 1.87
N ARG A 102 0.62 0.79 1.72
CA ARG A 102 0.34 1.70 2.83
C ARG A 102 -1.04 1.53 3.46
N PHE A 103 -2.04 1.13 2.67
CA PHE A 103 -3.42 0.95 3.13
C PHE A 103 -3.76 -0.51 3.39
N MET A 104 -3.08 -1.41 2.68
CA MET A 104 -3.41 -2.82 2.66
C MET A 104 -2.24 -3.65 3.21
N ARG A 105 -2.44 -4.27 4.37
CA ARG A 105 -1.52 -5.29 4.88
C ARG A 105 -1.85 -6.64 4.24
N LEU A 106 -0.85 -7.28 3.65
CA LEU A 106 -0.97 -8.60 3.01
C LEU A 106 -1.50 -9.68 3.97
N GLU A 107 -1.20 -9.55 5.26
CA GLU A 107 -1.68 -10.44 6.33
C GLU A 107 -3.21 -10.58 6.36
N ARG A 108 -3.94 -9.57 5.88
CA ARG A 108 -5.40 -9.57 5.86
C ARG A 108 -5.99 -10.47 4.79
N LEU A 109 -5.19 -10.87 3.82
CA LEU A 109 -5.56 -11.82 2.78
C LEU A 109 -5.21 -13.26 3.19
N LEU A 110 -4.51 -13.48 4.32
CA LEU A 110 -4.24 -14.82 4.87
C LEU A 110 -5.47 -15.72 4.97
N PRO A 111 -6.68 -15.23 5.33
CA PRO A 111 -7.86 -16.09 5.42
C PRO A 111 -8.22 -16.78 4.10
N PHE A 112 -7.90 -16.19 2.94
CA PHE A 112 -8.13 -16.82 1.64
C PHE A 112 -7.24 -18.05 1.40
N LEU A 113 -6.06 -18.08 2.02
CA LEU A 113 -5.07 -19.13 1.85
C LEU A 113 -5.35 -20.38 2.69
N ASN A 114 -6.38 -20.35 3.54
CA ASN A 114 -6.83 -21.52 4.29
C ASN A 114 -7.27 -22.68 3.38
N LYS A 115 -7.68 -22.38 2.14
CA LYS A 115 -8.04 -23.39 1.13
C LYS A 115 -6.89 -23.78 0.19
N TRP A 116 -5.75 -23.11 0.30
CA TRP A 116 -4.61 -23.29 -0.60
C TRP A 116 -3.63 -24.36 -0.09
N PRO A 117 -2.78 -24.93 -0.98
CA PRO A 117 -1.73 -25.86 -0.60
C PRO A 117 -0.81 -25.31 0.50
N ARG A 118 -0.30 -26.21 1.35
CA ARG A 118 0.52 -25.85 2.51
C ARG A 118 1.75 -25.03 2.14
N SER A 119 2.40 -25.33 1.01
CA SER A 119 3.55 -24.60 0.50
C SER A 119 3.22 -23.13 0.20
N THR A 120 2.13 -22.86 -0.52
CA THR A 120 1.70 -21.49 -0.84
C THR A 120 1.28 -20.72 0.41
N ARG A 121 0.60 -21.40 1.35
CA ARG A 121 0.23 -20.79 2.63
C ARG A 121 1.44 -20.39 3.45
N LEU A 122 2.49 -21.23 3.48
CA LEU A 122 3.73 -20.95 4.20
C LEU A 122 4.54 -19.84 3.52
N LEU A 123 4.65 -19.85 2.19
CA LEU A 123 5.38 -18.82 1.45
C LEU A 123 4.74 -17.44 1.61
N TYR A 124 3.44 -17.34 1.37
CA TYR A 124 2.72 -16.09 1.52
C TYR A 124 2.61 -15.68 2.99
N GLY A 125 2.37 -16.65 3.88
CA GLY A 125 2.41 -16.45 5.33
C GLY A 125 3.73 -15.82 5.75
N GLY A 126 4.86 -16.44 5.42
CA GLY A 126 6.18 -15.89 5.74
C GLY A 126 6.37 -14.46 5.22
N TRP A 127 6.03 -14.20 3.96
CA TRP A 127 6.16 -12.87 3.35
C TRP A 127 5.27 -11.81 3.99
N ALA A 128 4.03 -12.16 4.29
CA ALA A 128 3.08 -11.23 4.90
C ALA A 128 3.53 -10.78 6.30
N LEU A 129 4.29 -11.62 7.01
CA LEU A 129 4.69 -11.44 8.40
C LEU A 129 6.03 -10.75 8.60
N VAL A 130 6.86 -10.63 7.56
CA VAL A 130 8.14 -9.93 7.65
C VAL A 130 7.97 -8.52 8.24
N PRO A 131 7.00 -7.69 7.81
CA PRO A 131 6.85 -6.33 8.33
C PRO A 131 6.40 -6.27 9.79
N THR A 132 5.53 -7.18 10.23
CA THR A 132 5.06 -7.24 11.63
C THR A 132 6.14 -7.76 12.56
N MET A 133 6.86 -8.82 12.16
CA MET A 133 8.04 -9.29 12.87
C MET A 133 9.11 -8.22 12.98
N GLU A 134 9.42 -7.50 11.89
CA GLU A 134 10.37 -6.40 11.89
C GLU A 134 9.95 -5.30 12.88
N ARG A 135 8.66 -4.94 12.89
CA ARG A 135 8.14 -3.94 13.82
C ARG A 135 8.21 -4.40 15.27
N ALA A 136 7.87 -5.66 15.55
CA ALA A 136 7.94 -6.24 16.88
C ALA A 136 9.38 -6.28 17.39
N VAL A 137 10.34 -6.65 16.54
CA VAL A 137 11.78 -6.62 16.84
C VAL A 137 12.25 -5.19 17.11
N ARG A 138 11.89 -4.21 16.29
CA ARG A 138 12.27 -2.80 16.52
C ARG A 138 11.71 -2.26 17.83
N LEU A 139 10.46 -2.59 18.15
CA LEU A 139 9.82 -2.18 19.42
C LEU A 139 10.50 -2.85 20.61
N SER A 140 10.79 -4.14 20.50
CA SER A 140 11.53 -4.90 21.52
C SER A 140 12.92 -4.31 21.75
N LEU A 141 13.67 -4.00 20.68
CA LEU A 141 14.97 -3.35 20.78
C LEU A 141 14.90 -1.98 21.45
N ALA A 142 13.84 -1.20 21.18
CA ALA A 142 13.63 0.10 21.81
C ALA A 142 13.25 0.00 23.30
N SER A 143 12.60 -1.09 23.72
CA SER A 143 12.20 -1.31 25.12
C SER A 143 13.27 -2.01 25.97
N HIS A 144 14.34 -2.55 25.36
CA HIS A 144 15.43 -3.20 26.08
C HIS A 144 16.56 -2.19 26.39
N PRO A 145 16.78 -1.84 27.68
CA PRO A 145 17.75 -0.81 28.08
C PRO A 145 19.22 -1.28 28.10
N ARG A 146 19.48 -2.58 27.89
CA ARG A 146 20.83 -3.16 27.79
C ARG A 146 20.99 -3.79 26.42
N ARG A 147 22.21 -3.70 25.85
CA ARG A 147 22.61 -4.05 24.47
C ARG A 147 22.44 -5.53 24.07
N ASP A 148 21.56 -6.28 24.73
CA ASP A 148 21.26 -7.68 24.43
C ASP A 148 20.27 -7.75 23.26
N TRP A 149 20.74 -7.25 22.11
CA TRP A 149 19.98 -7.22 20.86
C TRP A 149 19.48 -8.62 20.46
N GLN A 150 20.22 -9.68 20.84
CA GLN A 150 19.83 -11.07 20.59
C GLN A 150 18.57 -11.44 21.37
N GLU A 151 18.52 -11.12 22.66
CA GLU A 151 17.35 -11.37 23.50
C GLU A 151 16.15 -10.55 23.03
N ALA A 152 16.37 -9.27 22.71
CA ALA A 152 15.32 -8.42 22.18
C ALA A 152 14.73 -8.93 20.85
N VAL A 153 15.56 -9.47 19.96
CA VAL A 153 15.11 -10.10 18.70
C VAL A 153 14.27 -11.35 18.99
N VAL A 154 14.73 -12.24 19.88
CA VAL A 154 14.00 -13.46 20.26
C VAL A 154 12.65 -13.10 20.88
N VAL A 155 12.62 -12.17 21.83
CA VAL A 155 11.38 -11.69 22.47
C VAL A 155 10.44 -11.04 21.45
N GLY A 156 10.98 -10.28 20.50
CA GLY A 156 10.21 -9.69 19.41
C GLY A 156 9.53 -10.75 18.54
N ILE A 157 10.25 -11.80 18.15
CA ILE A 157 9.73 -12.91 17.35
C ILE A 157 8.72 -13.75 18.15
N ASP A 158 9.02 -14.06 19.41
CA ASP A 158 8.15 -14.87 20.25
C ASP A 158 6.84 -14.16 20.61
N SER A 159 6.85 -12.82 20.72
CA SER A 159 5.62 -12.03 20.92
C SER A 159 4.61 -12.20 19.77
N GLN A 160 5.09 -12.48 18.55
CA GLN A 160 4.24 -12.68 17.39
C GLN A 160 3.58 -14.07 17.38
N ARG A 161 4.15 -15.07 18.07
CA ARG A 161 3.59 -16.45 18.08
C ARG A 161 2.19 -16.53 18.69
N LEU A 162 1.84 -15.57 19.55
CA LEU A 162 0.58 -15.54 20.29
C LEU A 162 -0.45 -14.58 19.68
N GLU A 163 -0.13 -13.87 18.61
CA GLU A 163 -1.07 -12.91 18.03
C GLU A 163 -2.32 -13.62 17.46
N PRO A 164 -3.52 -13.07 17.70
CA PRO A 164 -4.79 -13.70 17.30
C PRO A 164 -4.95 -13.85 15.77
N VAL A 165 -4.15 -13.14 14.98
CA VAL A 165 -4.06 -13.29 13.51
C VAL A 165 -3.75 -14.74 13.13
N TYR A 166 -3.01 -15.47 13.98
CA TYR A 166 -2.55 -16.83 13.75
C TYR A 166 -3.52 -17.91 14.25
N VAL A 167 -4.41 -17.57 15.20
CA VAL A 167 -5.17 -18.59 15.96
C VAL A 167 -6.52 -18.88 15.32
N THR A 168 -7.29 -17.87 14.89
CA THR A 168 -8.62 -18.08 14.28
C THR A 168 -9.07 -16.89 13.44
N ASN A 169 -8.52 -16.73 12.24
CA ASN A 169 -9.04 -15.70 11.34
C ASN A 169 -10.28 -16.23 10.60
N ARG A 170 -11.40 -16.40 11.33
CA ARG A 170 -12.70 -16.70 10.72
C ARG A 170 -13.15 -15.46 9.96
N MET A 171 -13.17 -15.54 8.63
CA MET A 171 -13.84 -14.54 7.81
C MET A 171 -15.29 -14.40 8.26
N ARG A 172 -15.68 -13.17 8.60
CA ARG A 172 -17.09 -12.80 8.78
C ARG A 172 -17.86 -13.17 7.50
N ARG A 173 -19.17 -13.36 7.59
CA ARG A 173 -20.00 -13.47 6.38
C ARG A 173 -19.96 -12.14 5.62
N PHE A 174 -19.97 -12.23 4.29
CA PHE A 174 -20.04 -11.08 3.40
C PHE A 174 -21.45 -10.51 3.41
N GLU A 175 -21.62 -9.27 3.82
CA GLU A 175 -22.93 -8.64 4.00
C GLU A 175 -23.26 -7.67 2.86
N ARG A 176 -24.53 -7.19 2.81
CA ARG A 176 -24.98 -6.22 1.80
C ARG A 176 -24.17 -4.92 1.80
N HIS A 177 -23.69 -4.49 2.97
CA HIS A 177 -22.81 -3.32 3.06
C HIS A 177 -21.49 -3.53 2.31
N ASP A 178 -20.92 -4.74 2.38
CA ASP A 178 -19.66 -5.07 1.72
C ASP A 178 -19.83 -5.11 0.19
N TRP A 179 -20.98 -5.59 -0.30
CA TRP A 179 -21.38 -5.48 -1.71
C TRP A 179 -21.45 -4.03 -2.18
N GLY A 180 -22.08 -3.16 -1.40
CA GLY A 180 -22.16 -1.73 -1.69
C GLY A 180 -20.77 -1.11 -1.84
N GLN A 181 -19.81 -1.47 -0.96
CA GLN A 181 -18.43 -1.01 -1.08
C GLN A 181 -17.76 -1.51 -2.37
N CYS A 182 -17.99 -2.76 -2.79
CA CYS A 182 -17.47 -3.28 -4.05
C CYS A 182 -18.06 -2.56 -5.27
N LEU A 183 -19.35 -2.19 -5.23
CA LEU A 183 -19.98 -1.40 -6.30
C LEU A 183 -19.37 0.00 -6.39
N VAL A 184 -19.16 0.66 -5.25
CA VAL A 184 -18.47 1.97 -5.24
C VAL A 184 -17.05 1.82 -5.78
N LEU A 185 -16.29 0.81 -5.35
CA LEU A 185 -14.96 0.50 -5.89
C LEU A 185 -14.98 0.33 -7.41
N ALA A 186 -15.92 -0.45 -7.93
CA ALA A 186 -16.08 -0.68 -9.36
C ALA A 186 -16.39 0.63 -10.10
N SER A 187 -17.26 1.49 -9.54
CA SER A 187 -17.57 2.80 -10.14
C SER A 187 -16.36 3.72 -10.21
N PHE A 188 -15.50 3.73 -9.17
CA PHE A 188 -14.26 4.51 -9.17
C PHE A 188 -13.25 3.95 -10.18
N GLY A 189 -13.12 2.62 -10.27
CA GLY A 189 -12.27 1.97 -11.27
C GLY A 189 -12.74 2.27 -12.69
N ALA A 190 -14.04 2.17 -12.96
CA ALA A 190 -14.63 2.50 -14.26
C ALA A 190 -14.44 3.98 -14.61
N THR A 191 -14.69 4.89 -13.66
CA THR A 191 -14.48 6.34 -13.87
C THR A 191 -13.01 6.65 -14.13
N ALA A 192 -12.09 5.94 -13.47
CA ALA A 192 -10.66 6.10 -13.70
C ALA A 192 -10.25 5.69 -15.11
N ALA A 193 -10.84 4.60 -15.62
CA ALA A 193 -10.58 4.11 -16.98
C ALA A 193 -11.23 5.00 -18.06
N MET A 194 -12.41 5.56 -17.81
CA MET A 194 -13.19 6.28 -18.82
C MET A 194 -13.00 7.80 -18.81
N VAL A 195 -12.68 8.41 -17.66
CA VAL A 195 -12.68 9.86 -17.49
C VAL A 195 -11.30 10.39 -17.11
N THR A 196 -10.80 10.01 -15.93
CA THR A 196 -9.47 10.46 -15.48
C THR A 196 -8.86 9.50 -14.44
N PRO A 197 -7.62 9.05 -14.65
CA PRO A 197 -6.97 8.06 -13.79
C PRO A 197 -6.76 8.56 -12.35
N VAL A 198 -6.70 9.88 -12.15
CA VAL A 198 -6.49 10.49 -10.83
C VAL A 198 -7.65 10.20 -9.87
N VAL A 199 -8.88 9.99 -10.38
CA VAL A 199 -10.05 9.67 -9.56
C VAL A 199 -9.84 8.39 -8.75
N TRP A 200 -9.14 7.40 -9.32
CA TRP A 200 -8.79 6.16 -8.60
C TRP A 200 -8.01 6.44 -7.32
N LEU A 201 -7.07 7.38 -7.39
CA LEU A 201 -6.18 7.72 -6.28
C LEU A 201 -6.91 8.41 -5.12
N LEU A 202 -8.09 8.98 -5.37
CA LEU A 202 -8.90 9.62 -4.34
C LEU A 202 -9.69 8.61 -3.51
N TYR A 203 -10.03 7.44 -4.07
CA TYR A 203 -10.91 6.48 -3.42
C TYR A 203 -10.49 6.10 -1.99
N PRO A 204 -9.21 5.80 -1.70
CA PRO A 204 -8.81 5.41 -0.34
C PRO A 204 -8.89 6.51 0.71
N TYR A 205 -9.00 7.76 0.27
CA TYR A 205 -9.16 8.91 1.14
C TYR A 205 -10.65 9.24 1.38
N LEU A 206 -11.58 8.72 0.56
CA LEU A 206 -13.03 8.89 0.69
C LEU A 206 -13.66 7.93 1.70
N THR A 207 -13.09 7.81 2.90
CA THR A 207 -13.71 7.08 4.03
C THR A 207 -14.25 8.06 5.07
N LYS A 208 -15.05 7.56 6.03
CA LYS A 208 -15.57 8.39 7.13
C LYS A 208 -14.45 9.13 7.89
N GLY A 209 -13.28 8.50 8.08
CA GLY A 209 -12.09 9.15 8.64
C GLY A 209 -11.54 10.27 7.76
N GLY A 210 -11.36 10.02 6.46
CA GLY A 210 -10.80 11.02 5.53
C GLY A 210 -11.74 12.20 5.25
N VAL A 211 -13.06 11.96 5.22
CA VAL A 211 -14.06 13.04 5.12
C VAL A 211 -14.08 13.88 6.41
N ARG A 212 -13.96 13.26 7.59
CA ARG A 212 -13.87 13.99 8.86
C ARG A 212 -12.61 14.87 8.90
N ASP A 213 -11.46 14.34 8.47
CA ASP A 213 -10.21 15.10 8.40
C ASP A 213 -10.30 16.25 7.38
N ALA A 214 -10.94 16.03 6.23
CA ALA A 214 -11.19 17.08 5.24
C ALA A 214 -12.14 18.18 5.76
N LEU A 215 -13.19 17.81 6.50
CA LEU A 215 -14.13 18.76 7.11
C LEU A 215 -13.47 19.61 8.20
N VAL A 216 -12.56 19.04 9.00
CA VAL A 216 -11.77 19.81 9.99
C VAL A 216 -10.86 20.85 9.32
N ILE A 217 -10.36 20.57 8.12
CA ILE A 217 -9.55 21.51 7.33
C ILE A 217 -10.42 22.66 6.79
N LEU A 218 -11.60 22.34 6.26
CA LEU A 218 -12.57 23.33 5.76
C LEU A 218 -13.13 24.21 6.89
N GLY A 219 -13.46 23.62 8.04
CA GLY A 219 -13.98 24.32 9.21
C GLY A 219 -12.95 25.15 9.99
N ARG A 220 -11.64 25.01 9.72
CA ARG A 220 -10.59 25.89 10.28
C ARG A 220 -10.40 27.19 9.52
N ARG A 221 -11.12 27.40 8.40
CA ARG A 221 -11.06 28.63 7.59
C ARG A 221 -12.30 29.52 7.74
N THR A 222 -13.21 29.20 8.66
CA THR A 222 -14.31 30.06 9.12
C THR A 222 -14.07 30.44 10.57
#